data_AF-A0A166TUW4-F1
#
_entry.id   AF-A0A166TUW4-F1
#
_cell.length_a   1.000
_cell.length_b   1.000
_cell.length_c   1.000
_cell.angle_alpha   90.00
_cell.angle_beta   90.00
_cell.angle_gamma   90.00
#
_symmetry.space_group_name_H-M   'P 1'
#
loop_
_entity.id
_entity.type
_entity.pdbx_description
1 polymer ?
#
loop_
_entity_poly.entity_id
_entity_poly.type
_entity_poly.pdbx_seq_one_letter_code
_entity_poly.pdbx_strand_id
1 'polypeptide(L)'
;MVGLWFTSSVSFSNVELKAYLKHNKLFFLHGQCAYMGIGGDCQTGGYAQRSRSFGHFGDHKRTITMICYDGDIRDIREANDPKLFWAIVGASPGNFGIITYYVVKALWLYNKRLLNQPLTIAAEMADDRNVPRGFGLCVSVLSQHFPIATIFKELQGEK
;
A
#
# COMPACT_ATOMS: atom_id res chain seq x y z
N MET A 1 7.49 3.19 17.23
CA MET A 1 6.41 2.57 16.42
C MET A 1 6.95 1.27 15.84
N VAL A 2 6.60 0.12 16.42
CA VAL A 2 7.07 -1.18 15.92
C VAL A 2 6.24 -1.53 14.69
N GLY A 3 6.85 -1.48 13.50
CA GLY A 3 6.17 -1.86 12.25
C GLY A 3 5.91 -3.36 12.23
N LEU A 4 4.71 -3.78 11.82
CA LEU A 4 4.44 -5.17 11.53
C LEU A 4 4.93 -5.46 10.10
N TRP A 5 5.73 -6.51 9.95
CA TRP A 5 6.29 -6.90 8.66
C TRP A 5 5.60 -8.18 8.20
N PHE A 6 5.32 -8.28 6.90
CA PHE A 6 4.91 -9.55 6.30
C PHE A 6 5.81 -9.89 5.11
N THR A 7 5.95 -11.19 4.87
CA THR A 7 6.64 -11.72 3.71
C THR A 7 5.62 -12.10 2.66
N SER A 8 5.85 -11.73 1.41
CA SER A 8 5.01 -12.13 0.29
C SER A 8 5.85 -12.57 -0.90
N SER A 9 5.40 -13.63 -1.58
CA SER A 9 5.95 -14.02 -2.88
C SER A 9 5.60 -12.94 -3.91
N VAL A 10 6.51 -12.71 -4.86
CA VAL A 10 6.27 -11.81 -6.00
C VAL A 10 5.09 -12.23 -6.88
N SER A 11 4.71 -13.51 -6.83
CA SER A 11 3.65 -14.09 -7.67
C SER A 11 2.25 -13.86 -7.12
N PHE A 12 2.11 -13.33 -5.90
CA PHE A 12 0.78 -13.07 -5.32
C PHE A 12 0.07 -11.97 -6.11
N SER A 13 -1.20 -12.19 -6.40
CA SER A 13 -2.08 -11.16 -6.95
C SER A 13 -2.56 -10.19 -5.87
N ASN A 14 -2.99 -9.00 -6.29
CA ASN A 14 -3.60 -8.03 -5.38
C ASN A 14 -4.84 -8.58 -4.65
N VAL A 15 -5.61 -9.50 -5.24
CA VAL A 15 -6.77 -10.11 -4.58
C VAL A 15 -6.35 -11.04 -3.43
N GLU A 16 -5.31 -11.85 -3.62
CA GLU A 16 -4.75 -12.72 -2.59
C GLU A 16 -4.12 -11.89 -1.46
N LEU A 17 -3.33 -10.87 -1.82
CA LEU A 17 -2.76 -9.95 -0.85
C LEU A 17 -3.84 -9.26 -0.02
N LYS A 18 -4.91 -8.76 -0.65
CA LYS A 18 -6.04 -8.14 0.06
C LYS A 18 -6.72 -9.10 1.03
N ALA A 19 -6.93 -10.36 0.64
CA ALA A 19 -7.53 -11.36 1.50
C ALA A 19 -6.66 -11.62 2.74
N TYR A 20 -5.35 -11.77 2.55
CA TYR A 20 -4.38 -11.94 3.64
C TYR A 20 -4.38 -10.74 4.59
N LEU A 21 -4.31 -9.52 4.06
CA LEU A 21 -4.30 -8.29 4.87
C LEU A 21 -5.58 -8.14 5.69
N LYS A 22 -6.74 -8.38 5.06
CA LYS A 22 -8.05 -8.31 5.73
C LYS A 22 -8.15 -9.32 6.87
N HIS A 23 -7.76 -10.56 6.65
CA HIS A 23 -7.76 -11.61 7.67
C HIS A 23 -6.91 -11.22 8.89
N ASN A 24 -5.75 -10.61 8.64
CA ASN A 24 -4.80 -10.23 9.69
C ASN A 24 -5.05 -8.81 10.27
N LYS A 25 -6.12 -8.12 9.85
CA LYS A 25 -6.45 -6.73 10.25
C LYS A 25 -5.33 -5.74 9.93
N LEU A 26 -4.67 -5.94 8.79
CA LEU A 26 -3.60 -5.12 8.27
C LEU A 26 -4.04 -4.31 7.07
N PHE A 27 -3.27 -3.26 6.81
CA PHE A 27 -3.38 -2.43 5.63
C PHE A 27 -2.02 -2.32 4.96
N PHE A 28 -1.99 -2.30 3.63
CA PHE A 28 -0.76 -2.13 2.86
C PHE A 28 -1.07 -1.41 1.55
N LEU A 29 -0.06 -0.73 0.99
CA LEU A 29 -0.20 0.07 -0.21
C LEU A 29 0.07 -0.80 -1.45
N HIS A 30 -0.97 -1.03 -2.24
CA HIS A 30 -0.91 -1.84 -3.45
C HIS A 30 -1.85 -1.29 -4.54
N GLY A 31 -1.64 -1.74 -5.78
CA GLY A 31 -2.49 -1.38 -6.92
C GLY A 31 -3.95 -1.84 -6.81
N GLN A 32 -4.84 -1.22 -7.59
CA GLN A 32 -6.29 -1.54 -7.56
C GLN A 32 -6.67 -2.73 -8.45
N CYS A 33 -5.87 -3.01 -9.48
CA CYS A 33 -6.11 -4.09 -10.45
C CYS A 33 -6.03 -5.45 -9.74
N ALA A 34 -7.17 -6.14 -9.64
CA ALA A 34 -7.35 -7.30 -8.76
C ALA A 34 -6.36 -8.45 -9.04
N TYR A 35 -6.08 -8.73 -10.31
CA TYR A 35 -5.25 -9.86 -10.73
C TYR A 35 -3.81 -9.48 -11.07
N MET A 36 -3.43 -8.21 -10.91
CA MET A 36 -2.04 -7.80 -11.10
C MET A 36 -1.17 -8.41 -10.00
N GLY A 37 -0.02 -8.97 -10.39
CA GLY A 37 0.97 -9.51 -9.48
C GLY A 37 1.75 -8.41 -8.77
N ILE A 38 2.00 -8.60 -7.47
CA ILE A 38 2.68 -7.60 -6.63
C ILE A 38 4.18 -7.46 -6.96
N GLY A 39 4.76 -8.48 -7.60
CA GLY A 39 6.15 -8.54 -8.03
C GLY A 39 6.57 -7.33 -8.85
N GLY A 40 5.81 -7.07 -9.92
CA GLY A 40 6.03 -5.93 -10.83
C GLY A 40 5.62 -4.60 -10.22
N ASP A 41 4.46 -4.56 -9.55
CA ASP A 41 3.93 -3.36 -8.88
C ASP A 41 4.98 -2.73 -7.96
N CYS A 42 5.63 -3.56 -7.13
CA CYS A 42 6.68 -3.15 -6.21
C CYS A 42 7.95 -2.62 -6.90
N GLN A 43 8.35 -3.17 -8.05
CA GLN A 43 9.58 -2.79 -8.76
C GLN A 43 9.44 -1.49 -9.54
N THR A 44 8.22 -1.16 -9.97
CA THR A 44 7.93 0.08 -10.72
C THR A 44 7.46 1.22 -9.81
N GLY A 45 7.49 1.01 -8.49
CA GLY A 45 7.11 1.98 -7.46
C GLY A 45 5.87 1.51 -6.71
N GLY A 46 4.78 1.28 -7.43
CA GLY A 46 3.55 0.70 -6.89
C GLY A 46 2.61 1.76 -6.33
N TYR A 47 1.84 2.36 -7.25
CA TYR A 47 0.85 3.38 -6.91
C TYR A 47 -0.37 2.76 -6.22
N ALA A 48 -0.70 3.30 -5.06
CA ALA A 48 -1.93 3.00 -4.33
C ALA A 48 -2.79 4.26 -4.20
N GLN A 49 -4.10 4.08 -4.01
CA GLN A 49 -5.06 5.17 -3.76
C GLN A 49 -4.68 6.02 -2.52
N ARG A 50 -3.87 5.45 -1.63
CA ARG A 50 -3.41 6.08 -0.39
C ARG A 50 -1.94 6.50 -0.45
N SER A 51 -1.34 6.55 -1.64
CA SER A 51 0.09 6.82 -1.76
C SER A 51 0.50 8.22 -1.31
N ARG A 52 -0.34 9.24 -1.47
CA ARG A 52 -0.02 10.58 -0.94
C ARG A 52 0.11 10.62 0.59
N SER A 53 -0.56 9.72 1.31
CA SER A 53 -0.56 9.71 2.77
C SER A 53 0.51 8.79 3.35
N PHE A 54 0.87 7.74 2.62
CA PHE A 54 1.69 6.67 3.18
C PHE A 54 2.86 6.24 2.27
N GLY A 55 3.03 6.82 1.09
CA GLY A 55 4.07 6.45 0.11
C GLY A 55 3.62 5.43 -0.93
N HIS A 56 4.52 4.99 -1.78
CA HIS A 56 4.28 3.90 -2.73
C HIS A 56 4.60 2.54 -2.09
N PHE A 57 4.20 1.44 -2.74
CA PHE A 57 4.58 0.09 -2.32
C PHE A 57 6.09 0.02 -2.03
N GLY A 58 6.89 0.55 -2.96
CA GLY A 58 8.34 0.52 -2.90
C GLY A 58 8.96 1.20 -1.68
N ASP A 59 8.28 2.17 -1.07
CA ASP A 59 8.76 2.90 0.10
C ASP A 59 8.72 2.05 1.38
N HIS A 60 7.99 0.92 1.36
CA HIS A 60 7.79 0.05 2.52
C HIS A 60 8.63 -1.23 2.49
N LYS A 61 9.52 -1.39 1.50
CA LYS A 61 10.39 -2.56 1.38
C LYS A 61 11.45 -2.58 2.48
N ARG A 62 11.66 -3.75 3.08
CA ARG A 62 12.76 -4.02 4.02
C ARG A 62 13.76 -5.03 3.50
N THR A 63 13.27 -6.03 2.77
CA THR A 63 14.13 -7.08 2.23
C THR A 63 13.58 -7.52 0.88
N ILE A 64 14.48 -7.67 -0.08
CA ILE A 64 14.23 -8.16 -1.42
C ILE A 64 15.04 -9.44 -1.55
N THR A 65 14.37 -10.59 -1.56
CA THR A 65 15.04 -11.88 -1.79
C THR A 65 15.08 -12.12 -3.30
N MET A 66 16.27 -12.36 -3.83
CA MET A 66 16.46 -12.54 -5.28
C MET A 66 17.53 -13.58 -5.61
N ILE A 67 17.41 -14.17 -6.79
CA ILE A 67 18.47 -14.91 -7.46
C ILE A 67 19.29 -13.91 -8.27
N CYS A 68 20.57 -13.76 -7.91
CA CYS A 68 21.51 -12.85 -8.54
C CYS A 68 22.09 -13.44 -9.85
N TYR A 69 22.81 -12.61 -10.60
CA TYR A 69 23.38 -13.00 -11.90
C TYR A 69 24.40 -14.15 -11.82
N ASP A 70 25.00 -14.34 -10.66
CA ASP A 70 25.94 -15.42 -10.35
C ASP A 70 25.24 -16.70 -9.86
N GLY A 71 23.92 -16.70 -9.77
CA GLY A 71 23.11 -17.84 -9.34
C GLY A 71 22.88 -17.91 -7.82
N ASP A 72 23.51 -17.03 -7.04
CA ASP A 72 23.31 -16.99 -5.60
C ASP A 72 21.95 -16.41 -5.22
N ILE A 73 21.34 -16.97 -4.17
CA ILE A 73 20.15 -16.39 -3.54
C ILE A 73 20.59 -15.42 -2.45
N ARG A 74 20.19 -14.14 -2.56
CA ARG A 74 20.57 -13.09 -1.63
C ARG A 74 19.36 -12.33 -1.11
N ASP A 75 19.39 -12.01 0.18
CA ASP A 75 18.52 -11.04 0.82
C ASP A 75 19.14 -9.65 0.68
N ILE A 76 18.61 -8.82 -0.21
CA ILE A 76 19.06 -7.44 -0.40
C ILE A 76 18.28 -6.52 0.53
N ARG A 77 19.00 -5.74 1.32
CA ARG A 77 18.50 -4.77 2.30
C ARG A 77 19.31 -3.50 2.16
N GLU A 78 18.73 -2.36 2.54
CA GLU A 78 19.47 -1.10 2.58
C GLU A 78 20.75 -1.21 3.46
N ALA A 79 20.70 -2.01 4.53
CA ALA A 79 21.81 -2.17 5.46
C ALA A 79 22.98 -3.02 4.95
N ASN A 80 22.79 -3.90 3.96
CA ASN A 80 23.86 -4.79 3.48
C ASN A 80 24.33 -4.46 2.05
N ASP A 81 23.44 -3.99 1.18
CA ASP A 81 23.78 -3.53 -0.17
C ASP A 81 22.86 -2.37 -0.56
N PRO A 82 23.10 -1.16 -0.03
CA PRO A 82 22.24 0.00 -0.28
C PRO A 82 22.19 0.36 -1.77
N LYS A 83 23.29 0.17 -2.50
CA LYS A 83 23.38 0.50 -3.93
C LYS A 83 22.45 -0.39 -4.74
N LEU A 84 22.52 -1.70 -4.54
CA LEU A 84 21.64 -2.63 -5.24
C LEU A 84 20.19 -2.50 -4.76
N PHE A 85 19.97 -2.30 -3.46
CA PHE A 85 18.64 -2.08 -2.89
C PHE A 85 17.92 -0.93 -3.60
N TRP A 86 18.54 0.26 -3.63
CA TRP A 86 17.95 1.43 -4.28
C TRP A 86 17.92 1.33 -5.80
N ALA A 87 18.86 0.60 -6.42
CA ALA A 87 18.79 0.29 -7.84
C ALA A 87 17.54 -0.54 -8.19
N ILE A 88 17.14 -1.49 -7.34
CA ILE A 88 15.94 -2.31 -7.57
C ILE A 88 14.65 -1.51 -7.29
N VAL A 89 14.66 -0.59 -6.32
CA VAL A 89 13.48 0.20 -5.94
C VAL A 89 13.16 1.24 -7.03
N GLY A 90 12.27 0.89 -7.97
CA GLY A 90 11.77 1.82 -8.99
C GLY A 90 12.32 1.57 -10.40
N ALA A 91 13.27 0.65 -10.57
CA ALA A 91 13.87 0.37 -11.88
C ALA A 91 13.06 -0.57 -12.78
N SER A 92 11.86 -0.98 -12.38
CA SER A 92 11.05 -1.98 -13.10
C SER A 92 11.67 -3.38 -13.16
N PRO A 93 10.87 -4.43 -13.44
CA PRO A 93 11.33 -5.81 -13.40
C PRO A 93 12.40 -6.18 -14.43
N GLY A 94 13.25 -7.15 -14.08
CA GLY A 94 14.16 -7.83 -15.01
C GLY A 94 15.55 -7.21 -15.16
N ASN A 95 15.89 -6.17 -14.40
CA ASN A 95 17.17 -5.46 -14.57
C ASN A 95 18.35 -6.05 -13.78
N PHE A 96 18.11 -6.53 -12.55
CA PHE A 96 19.19 -6.87 -11.60
C PHE A 96 19.24 -8.34 -11.18
N GLY A 97 18.24 -9.13 -11.58
CA GLY A 97 18.10 -10.55 -11.26
C GLY A 97 16.64 -10.96 -11.12
N ILE A 98 16.39 -12.14 -10.55
CA ILE A 98 15.04 -12.70 -10.39
C ILE A 98 14.61 -12.53 -8.93
N ILE A 99 13.73 -11.58 -8.66
CA ILE A 99 13.16 -11.39 -7.32
C ILE A 99 12.11 -12.48 -7.04
N THR A 100 12.16 -13.08 -5.86
CA THR A 100 11.25 -14.15 -5.45
C THR A 100 10.34 -13.73 -4.28
N TYR A 101 10.86 -12.96 -3.32
CA TYR A 101 10.09 -12.51 -2.15
C TYR A 101 10.37 -11.07 -1.78
N TYR A 102 9.38 -10.44 -1.16
CA TYR A 102 9.54 -9.18 -0.42
C TYR A 102 9.18 -9.36 1.05
N VAL A 103 9.94 -8.70 1.91
CA VAL A 103 9.51 -8.36 3.27
C VAL A 103 9.12 -6.90 3.28
N VAL A 104 7.85 -6.62 3.60
CA VAL A 104 7.28 -5.27 3.53
C VAL A 104 6.59 -4.84 4.81
N LYS A 105 6.58 -3.53 5.05
CA LYS A 105 5.95 -2.92 6.22
C LYS A 105 4.44 -2.80 6.01
N ALA A 106 3.65 -3.48 6.82
CA ALA A 106 2.22 -3.23 6.92
C ALA A 106 1.91 -2.07 7.87
N LEU A 107 0.73 -1.50 7.67
CA LEU A 107 0.10 -0.49 8.49
C LEU A 107 -1.08 -1.09 9.26
N TRP A 108 -1.41 -0.48 10.39
CA TRP A 108 -2.55 -0.89 11.21
C TRP A 108 -3.86 -0.34 10.64
N LEU A 109 -4.91 -1.16 10.64
CA LEU A 109 -6.26 -0.65 10.48
C LEU A 109 -6.74 -0.01 11.79
N TYR A 110 -7.11 1.26 11.73
CA TYR A 110 -7.73 1.94 12.86
C TYR A 110 -9.12 1.38 13.12
N ASN A 111 -9.42 1.08 14.39
CA ASN A 111 -10.79 0.78 14.80
C ASN A 111 -11.65 2.06 14.79
N LYS A 112 -12.98 1.89 14.78
CA LYS A 112 -13.94 3.00 14.71
C LYS A 112 -13.69 4.08 15.77
N ARG A 113 -13.36 3.67 17.00
CA ARG A 113 -13.08 4.60 18.10
C ARG A 113 -11.87 5.49 17.80
N LEU A 114 -10.77 4.91 17.33
CA LEU A 114 -9.57 5.65 16.96
C LEU A 114 -9.77 6.47 15.69
N LEU A 115 -10.60 6.03 14.75
CA LEU A 115 -10.89 6.77 13.52
C LEU A 115 -11.73 8.03 13.77
N ASN A 116 -12.62 8.01 14.77
CA ASN A 116 -13.44 9.18 15.11
C ASN A 116 -12.60 10.38 15.51
N GLN A 117 -11.54 10.19 16.30
CA GLN A 117 -10.70 11.30 16.77
C GLN A 117 -10.08 12.14 15.64
N PRO A 118 -9.29 11.59 14.69
CA PRO A 118 -8.71 12.36 13.61
C PRO A 118 -9.76 12.89 12.63
N LEU A 119 -10.92 12.21 12.48
CA LEU A 119 -12.01 12.74 11.66
C LEU A 119 -12.69 13.95 12.31
N THR A 120 -12.90 13.93 13.62
CA THR A 120 -13.43 15.08 14.38
C THR A 120 -12.47 16.26 14.27
N ILE A 121 -11.16 16.04 14.48
CA ILE A 121 -10.14 17.09 14.32
C ILE A 121 -10.16 17.64 12.89
N ALA A 122 -10.21 16.77 11.87
CA ALA A 122 -10.26 17.22 10.48
C ALA A 122 -11.55 18.00 10.15
N ALA A 123 -12.68 17.67 10.78
CA ALA A 123 -13.93 18.40 10.65
C ALA A 123 -13.86 19.78 11.32
N GLU A 124 -13.37 19.86 12.56
CA GLU A 124 -13.15 21.12 13.28
C GLU A 124 -12.21 22.05 12.51
N MET A 125 -11.13 21.47 11.95
CA MET A 125 -10.19 22.22 11.10
C MET A 125 -10.79 22.64 9.75
N ALA A 126 -11.83 21.97 9.26
CA ALA A 126 -12.55 22.38 8.05
C ALA A 126 -13.52 23.53 8.33
N ASP A 127 -14.14 23.53 9.51
CA ASP A 127 -15.10 24.54 9.95
C ASP A 127 -14.43 25.84 10.43
N ASP A 128 -13.26 25.75 11.09
CA ASP A 128 -12.49 26.92 11.54
C ASP A 128 -11.58 27.47 10.43
N ARG A 129 -11.82 28.72 10.02
CA ARG A 129 -11.01 29.39 8.99
C ARG A 129 -9.63 29.84 9.47
N ASN A 130 -9.41 29.87 10.79
CA ASN A 130 -8.17 30.37 11.39
C ASN A 130 -7.10 29.28 11.55
N VAL A 131 -7.43 28.00 11.30
CA VAL A 131 -6.45 26.92 11.38
C VAL A 131 -5.65 26.74 10.08
N PRO A 132 -4.36 26.32 10.16
CA PRO A 132 -3.57 26.02 8.98
C PRO A 132 -4.20 24.91 8.12
N ARG A 133 -4.35 25.15 6.81
CA ARG A 133 -4.95 24.21 5.85
C ARG A 133 -4.00 23.10 5.39
N GLY A 134 -3.24 22.53 6.31
CA GLY A 134 -2.21 21.52 6.04
C GLY A 134 -2.71 20.08 5.96
N PHE A 135 -4.02 19.83 5.96
CA PHE A 135 -4.57 18.47 6.00
C PHE A 135 -5.31 18.12 4.71
N GLY A 136 -5.14 16.87 4.25
CA GLY A 136 -5.89 16.30 3.15
C GLY A 136 -6.66 15.07 3.63
N LEU A 137 -7.98 15.10 3.54
CA LEU A 137 -8.82 13.92 3.75
C LEU A 137 -9.05 13.24 2.41
N CYS A 138 -8.68 11.96 2.32
CA CYS A 138 -9.11 11.10 1.23
C CYS A 138 -9.90 9.95 1.86
N VAL A 139 -11.05 9.64 1.28
CA VAL A 139 -11.90 8.51 1.68
C VAL A 139 -11.98 7.60 0.46
N SER A 140 -11.50 6.36 0.61
CA SER A 140 -11.61 5.35 -0.43
C SER A 140 -12.56 4.27 0.06
N VAL A 141 -13.73 4.16 -0.56
CA VAL A 141 -14.70 3.10 -0.26
C VAL A 141 -14.40 1.94 -1.21
N LEU A 142 -13.88 0.84 -0.66
CA LEU A 142 -13.65 -0.40 -1.40
C LEU A 142 -14.76 -1.38 -1.07
N SER A 143 -15.50 -1.80 -2.08
CA SER A 143 -16.46 -2.88 -1.94
C SER A 143 -16.53 -3.72 -3.20
N GLN A 144 -16.73 -5.01 -3.02
CA GLN A 144 -16.98 -5.94 -4.12
C GLN A 144 -18.46 -5.95 -4.55
N HIS A 145 -19.37 -5.45 -3.70
CA HIS A 145 -20.83 -5.54 -3.89
C HIS A 145 -21.58 -4.25 -3.53
N PHE A 146 -20.90 -3.11 -3.43
CA PHE A 146 -21.56 -1.87 -3.01
C PHE A 146 -22.22 -1.17 -4.21
N PRO A 147 -23.54 -1.00 -4.22
CA PRO A 147 -24.21 -0.23 -5.25
C PRO A 147 -23.85 1.25 -5.03
N ILE A 148 -22.90 1.77 -5.81
CA ILE A 148 -22.36 3.13 -5.64
C ILE A 148 -23.45 4.22 -5.67
N ALA A 149 -24.56 3.96 -6.36
CA ALA A 149 -25.75 4.80 -6.38
C ALA A 149 -26.32 5.05 -4.96
N THR A 150 -26.09 4.16 -4.00
CA THR A 150 -26.54 4.39 -2.61
C THR A 150 -25.82 5.54 -1.89
N ILE A 151 -24.65 5.98 -2.37
CA ILE A 151 -23.93 7.14 -1.83
C ILE A 151 -24.51 8.47 -2.34
N PHE A 152 -24.96 8.48 -3.60
CA PHE A 152 -25.45 9.69 -4.27
C PHE A 152 -26.95 9.56 -4.51
N LYS A 153 -27.75 10.20 -3.65
CA LYS A 153 -29.22 10.13 -3.72
C LYS A 153 -29.75 10.56 -5.09
N GLU A 154 -29.04 11.49 -5.75
CA GLU A 154 -29.35 12.03 -7.07
C GLU A 154 -29.26 10.98 -8.19
N LEU A 155 -28.46 9.92 -8.00
CA LEU A 155 -28.31 8.83 -8.95
C LEU A 155 -29.30 7.68 -8.73
N GLN A 156 -30.14 7.77 -7.69
CA GLN A 156 -31.11 6.72 -7.34
C GLN A 156 -32.42 6.81 -8.14
N GLY A 157 -32.54 7.78 -9.04
CA GLY A 157 -33.69 7.88 -9.96
C GLY A 157 -35.00 8.27 -9.29
N GLU A 158 -34.98 8.72 -8.03
CA GLU A 158 -36.16 9.31 -7.39
C GLU A 158 -36.30 10.78 -7.84
N LYS A 159 -37.27 11.03 -8.72
CA LYS A 159 -37.87 12.34 -8.93
C LYS A 159 -38.83 12.66 -7.80
#